data_AF-A0A1K2ISG3-F1
#
_entry.id   AF-A0A1K2ISG3-F1
#
_cell.length_a   1.000
_cell.length_b   1.000
_cell.length_c   1.000
_cell.angle_alpha   90.00
_cell.angle_beta   90.00
_cell.angle_gamma   90.00
#
_symmetry.space_group_name_H-M   'P 1'
#
loop_
_entity.id
_entity.type
_entity.pdbx_description
1 polymer ?
#
loop_
_entity_poly.entity_id
_entity_poly.type
_entity_poly.pdbx_seq_one_letter_code
_entity_poly.pdbx_strand_id
1 'polypeptide(L)'
;MFKLKYIFLTLLMSVLVFLSTSFLTVFNHLNSPINRTVGYKSLEIGFPFKYYEEFMIDCPNPNYGWNLNNLILDIIITLIIVSGIMYFVNKNVLQQRV
;
A
#
# COMPACT_ATOMS: atom_id res chain seq x y z
N MET A 1 11.55 -6.78 -26.80
CA MET A 1 12.58 -6.80 -25.74
C MET A 1 12.31 -5.64 -24.78
N PHE A 2 11.90 -5.91 -23.53
CA PHE A 2 11.69 -4.86 -22.53
C PHE A 2 13.04 -4.21 -22.21
N LYS A 3 13.21 -2.91 -22.50
CA LYS A 3 14.46 -2.21 -22.18
C LYS A 3 14.61 -2.10 -20.66
N LEU A 4 15.82 -2.24 -20.13
CA LEU A 4 16.14 -2.15 -18.70
C LEU A 4 15.55 -0.90 -18.02
N LYS A 5 15.53 0.23 -18.73
CA LYS A 5 14.87 1.48 -18.31
C LYS A 5 13.41 1.29 -17.89
N TYR A 6 12.65 0.47 -18.60
CA TYR A 6 11.23 0.24 -18.30
C TYR A 6 11.03 -0.65 -17.07
N ILE A 7 11.94 -1.59 -16.82
CA ILE A 7 11.91 -2.43 -15.62
C ILE A 7 12.12 -1.56 -14.39
N PHE A 8 13.16 -0.73 -14.42
CA PHE A 8 13.44 0.21 -13.33
C PHE A 8 12.27 1.18 -13.10
N LEU A 9 11.72 1.77 -14.17
CA LEU A 9 10.56 2.66 -14.07
C LEU A 9 9.34 1.95 -13.47
N THR A 10 9.08 0.71 -13.87
CA THR A 10 7.94 -0.07 -13.35
C THR A 10 8.12 -0.34 -11.85
N LEU A 11 9.32 -0.73 -11.40
CA LEU A 11 9.60 -0.93 -9.98
C LEU A 11 9.42 0.35 -9.17
N LEU A 12 9.96 1.47 -9.65
CA LEU A 12 9.81 2.77 -9.00
C LEU A 12 8.32 3.16 -8.87
N MET A 13 7.55 2.99 -9.95
CA MET A 13 6.11 3.28 -9.93
C MET A 13 5.36 2.37 -8.97
N SER A 14 5.69 1.07 -8.90
CA SER A 14 5.10 0.15 -7.93
C SER A 14 5.34 0.58 -6.49
N VAL A 15 6.57 1.00 -6.16
CA VAL A 15 6.90 1.52 -4.82
C VAL A 15 6.09 2.77 -4.50
N LEU A 16 6.01 3.73 -5.42
CA LEU A 16 5.26 4.97 -5.21
C LEU A 16 3.77 4.70 -5.03
N VAL A 17 3.18 3.82 -5.84
CA VAL A 17 1.76 3.45 -5.74
C VAL A 17 1.49 2.72 -4.42
N PHE A 18 2.33 1.76 -4.03
CA PHE A 18 2.20 1.03 -2.77
C PHE A 18 2.25 1.98 -1.57
N LEU A 19 3.26 2.86 -1.51
CA LEU A 19 3.39 3.84 -0.42
C LEU A 19 2.22 4.82 -0.37
N SER A 20 1.76 5.30 -1.52
CA SER A 20 0.64 6.26 -1.59
C SER A 20 -0.66 5.62 -1.10
N THR A 21 -0.98 4.42 -1.58
CA THR A 21 -2.21 3.70 -1.19
C THR A 21 -2.18 3.30 0.29
N SER A 22 -1.03 2.84 0.77
CA SER A 22 -0.78 2.58 2.20
C SER A 22 -0.94 3.81 3.07
N PHE A 23 -0.46 4.97 2.61
CA PHE A 23 -0.60 6.23 3.35
C PHE A 23 -2.06 6.69 3.40
N LEU A 24 -2.84 6.46 2.33
CA LEU A 24 -4.26 6.83 2.31
C LEU A 24 -5.07 6.15 3.42
N THR A 25 -4.70 4.95 3.88
CA THR A 25 -5.44 4.29 4.97
C THR A 25 -5.28 5.00 6.32
N VAL A 26 -4.20 5.76 6.50
CA VAL A 26 -3.99 6.59 7.71
C VAL A 26 -5.01 7.73 7.79
N PHE A 27 -5.47 8.27 6.65
CA PHE A 27 -6.44 9.38 6.66
C PHE A 27 -7.76 9.01 7.34
N ASN A 28 -8.18 7.75 7.26
CA ASN A 28 -9.39 7.27 7.93
C ASN A 28 -9.32 7.44 9.46
N HIS A 29 -8.12 7.54 10.02
CA HIS A 29 -7.89 7.65 11.46
C HIS A 29 -7.58 9.07 11.94
N LEU A 30 -7.38 10.05 11.05
CA LEU A 30 -7.03 11.42 11.43
C LEU A 30 -8.12 12.11 12.28
N ASN A 31 -9.39 11.80 12.03
CA ASN A 31 -10.53 12.40 12.74
C ASN A 31 -10.99 11.58 13.96
N SER A 32 -10.31 10.47 14.25
CA SER A 32 -10.76 9.46 15.21
C SER A 32 -9.57 9.01 16.06
N PRO A 33 -9.10 9.84 17.01
CA PRO A 33 -7.99 9.48 17.88
C PRO A 33 -8.33 8.20 18.66
N ILE A 34 -7.32 7.34 18.83
CA ILE A 34 -7.44 6.10 19.60
C ILE A 34 -7.95 6.46 21.01
N ASN A 35 -9.12 5.93 21.37
CA ASN A 35 -9.77 6.28 22.62
C ASN A 35 -10.44 5.06 23.25
N ARG A 36 -10.00 4.76 24.48
CA ARG A 36 -10.45 3.63 25.30
C ARG A 36 -11.92 3.74 25.72
N THR A 37 -12.48 4.95 25.85
CA THR A 37 -13.83 5.15 26.45
C THR A 37 -14.96 5.11 25.43
N VAL A 38 -14.69 5.40 24.17
CA VAL A 38 -15.74 5.55 23.12
C VAL A 38 -15.73 4.35 22.15
N GLY A 39 -14.89 3.34 22.39
CA GLY A 39 -14.79 2.16 21.54
C GLY A 39 -14.00 2.35 20.25
N TYR A 40 -13.17 3.40 20.17
CA TYR A 40 -12.22 3.59 19.07
C TYR A 40 -11.07 2.60 19.21
N LYS A 41 -11.19 1.50 18.45
CA LYS A 41 -10.55 0.22 18.76
C LYS A 41 -9.13 0.05 18.25
N SER A 42 -8.73 0.71 17.18
CA SER A 42 -7.43 0.47 16.57
C SER A 42 -7.15 1.50 15.46
N LEU A 43 -5.89 1.90 15.32
CA LEU A 43 -5.32 2.43 14.08
C LEU A 43 -4.96 1.24 13.20
N GLU A 44 -5.49 1.22 11.98
CA GLU A 44 -5.28 0.13 11.04
C GLU A 44 -4.66 0.68 9.77
N ILE A 45 -3.54 0.11 9.35
CA ILE A 45 -2.83 0.52 8.13
C ILE A 45 -2.68 -0.68 7.20
N GLY A 46 -3.01 -0.48 5.93
CA GLY A 46 -2.68 -1.40 4.85
C GLY A 46 -3.61 -1.30 3.65
N PHE A 47 -3.12 -1.68 2.48
CA PHE A 47 -3.87 -1.62 1.22
C PHE A 47 -3.45 -2.72 0.23
N PRO A 48 -4.38 -3.50 -0.34
CA PRO A 48 -5.22 -4.46 0.38
C PRO A 48 -4.61 -4.97 1.73
N PHE A 49 -4.58 -6.23 2.10
CA PHE A 49 -5.11 -6.69 3.40
C PHE A 49 -4.41 -6.35 4.75
N LYS A 50 -4.41 -5.10 5.27
CA LYS A 50 -4.06 -4.70 6.67
C LYS A 50 -2.84 -5.43 7.26
N TYR A 51 -1.71 -4.75 7.27
CA TYR A 51 -0.46 -5.30 7.77
C TYR A 51 0.07 -4.61 9.03
N TYR A 52 -0.55 -3.52 9.47
CA TYR A 52 -0.23 -2.89 10.75
C TYR A 52 -1.50 -2.56 11.53
N GLU A 53 -1.44 -2.80 12.83
CA GLU A 53 -2.48 -2.48 13.78
C GLU A 53 -1.87 -1.88 15.03
N GLU A 54 -2.46 -0.81 15.55
CA GLU A 54 -2.10 -0.21 16.82
C GLU A 54 -3.37 0.02 17.65
N PHE A 55 -3.38 -0.43 18.91
CA PHE A 55 -4.58 -0.46 19.76
C PHE A 55 -4.24 -0.27 21.25
N MET A 56 -5.22 0.19 22.02
CA MET A 56 -5.05 0.50 23.44
C MET A 56 -5.74 -0.55 24.33
N ILE A 57 -4.96 -1.37 25.05
CA ILE A 57 -5.48 -2.26 26.10
C ILE A 57 -5.35 -1.59 27.47
N ASP A 58 -4.16 -1.08 27.79
CA ASP A 58 -3.89 -0.43 29.08
C ASP A 58 -3.05 0.84 28.93
N CYS A 59 -3.31 1.82 29.80
CA CYS A 59 -2.57 3.10 29.76
C CYS A 59 -1.13 2.92 30.30
N PRO A 60 -0.14 3.69 29.83
CA PRO A 60 -0.20 4.80 28.86
C PRO A 60 0.27 4.43 27.44
N ASN A 61 0.79 3.22 27.24
CA ASN A 61 1.45 2.85 25.99
C ASN A 61 0.52 2.04 25.08
N PRO A 62 0.37 2.42 23.80
CA PRO A 62 -0.37 1.61 22.83
C PRO A 62 0.40 0.32 22.51
N ASN A 63 -0.35 -0.74 22.22
CA ASN A 63 0.18 -2.00 21.69
C ASN A 63 0.11 -1.96 20.17
N TYR A 64 1.03 -2.67 19.50
CA TYR A 64 1.05 -2.73 18.05
C TYR A 64 1.38 -4.13 17.55
N GLY A 65 0.97 -4.42 16.32
CA GLY A 65 1.17 -5.70 15.65
C GLY A 65 1.38 -5.55 14.16
N TRP A 66 2.21 -6.43 13.60
CA TRP A 66 2.48 -6.51 12.17
C TRP A 66 2.01 -7.84 11.60
N ASN A 67 1.31 -7.79 10.47
CA ASN A 67 1.07 -8.96 9.63
C ASN A 67 1.92 -8.87 8.37
N LEU A 68 3.13 -9.43 8.44
CA LEU A 68 4.10 -9.41 7.34
C LEU A 68 3.60 -10.17 6.10
N ASN A 69 2.74 -11.18 6.26
CA ASN A 69 2.18 -11.92 5.13
C ASN A 69 1.32 -10.99 4.28
N ASN A 70 0.48 -10.19 4.94
CA ASN A 70 -0.36 -9.22 4.27
C ASN A 70 0.49 -8.13 3.59
N LEU A 71 1.52 -7.61 4.27
CA LEU A 71 2.46 -6.63 3.70
C LEU A 71 3.08 -7.14 2.40
N ILE A 72 3.59 -8.39 2.42
CA ILE A 72 4.22 -9.01 1.25
C ILE A 72 3.21 -9.22 0.13
N LEU A 73 1.99 -9.68 0.45
CA LEU A 73 0.92 -9.86 -0.53
C LEU A 73 0.55 -8.55 -1.21
N ASP A 74 0.42 -7.46 -0.46
CA ASP A 74 0.08 -6.13 -1.01
C ASP A 74 1.19 -5.57 -1.91
N ILE A 75 2.45 -5.77 -1.54
CA ILE A 75 3.60 -5.43 -2.38
C ILE A 75 3.53 -6.22 -3.71
N ILE A 76 3.28 -7.54 -3.64
CA ILE A 76 3.18 -8.40 -4.83
C ILE A 76 1.99 -8.00 -5.71
N ILE A 77 0.81 -7.77 -5.12
CA ILE A 77 -0.39 -7.35 -5.83
C ILE A 77 -0.13 -6.02 -6.54
N THR A 78 0.46 -5.05 -5.84
CA THR A 78 0.81 -3.74 -6.44
C THR A 78 1.77 -3.91 -7.60
N LEU A 79 2.79 -4.75 -7.45
CA LEU A 79 3.75 -5.05 -8.52
C LEU A 79 3.06 -5.65 -9.75
N ILE A 80 2.15 -6.60 -9.57
CA ILE A 80 1.40 -7.26 -10.66
C ILE A 80 0.52 -6.23 -11.38
N ILE A 81 -0.26 -5.44 -10.64
CA ILE A 81 -1.17 -4.44 -11.20
C ILE A 81 -0.38 -3.39 -11.98
N VAL A 82 0.65 -2.78 -11.38
CA VAL A 82 1.44 -1.74 -12.02
C VAL A 82 2.19 -2.29 -13.23
N SER A 83 2.74 -3.51 -13.15
CA SER A 83 3.39 -4.16 -14.30
C SER A 83 2.40 -4.40 -15.45
N GLY A 84 1.18 -4.85 -15.14
CA GLY A 84 0.11 -5.01 -16.13
C GLY A 84 -0.25 -3.69 -16.81
N ILE A 85 -0.48 -2.63 -16.04
CA ILE A 85 -0.77 -1.29 -16.56
C ILE A 85 0.38 -0.80 -17.45
N MET A 86 1.62 -0.89 -16.98
CA MET A 86 2.80 -0.46 -17.73
C MET A 86 2.98 -1.26 -19.03
N TYR A 87 2.65 -2.55 -19.04
CA TYR A 87 2.63 -3.38 -20.24
C TYR A 87 1.64 -2.83 -21.28
N PHE A 88 0.39 -2.57 -20.88
CA PHE A 88 -0.64 -2.06 -21.79
C PHE A 88 -0.31 -0.65 -22.30
N VAL A 89 0.16 0.24 -21.44
CA VAL A 89 0.57 1.61 -21.83
C VAL A 89 1.70 1.56 -22.87
N ASN A 90 2.73 0.75 -22.63
CA ASN A 90 3.85 0.63 -23.57
C ASN A 90 3.43 0.01 -24.91
N LYS A 91 2.50 -0.96 -24.90
CA LYS A 91 1.93 -1.54 -26.13
C LYS A 91 1.24 -0.46 -26.99
N ASN A 92 0.40 0.35 -26.37
CA ASN A 92 -0.35 1.40 -27.06
C ASN A 92 0.56 2.50 -27.62
N VAL A 93 1.57 2.92 -26.85
CA VAL A 93 2.55 3.94 -27.29
C VAL A 93 3.38 3.44 -28.49
N LEU A 94 3.74 2.15 -28.52
CA LEU A 94 4.47 1.58 -29.66
C LEU A 94 3.59 1.51 -30.92
N GLN A 95 2.29 1.19 -30.78
CA GLN A 95 1.36 1.15 -31.92
C GLN A 95 1.09 2.53 -32.53
N GLN A 96 1.20 3.62 -31.76
CA GLN A 96 1.05 4.99 -32.26
C GLN A 96 2.29 5.55 -32.99
N ARG A 97 3.44 4.88 -32.86
CA ARG A 97 4.72 5.33 -33.46
C ARG A 97 5.09 4.60 -34.75
N VAL A 98 4.31 3.59 -35.13
CA VAL A 98 4.39 2.86 -36.41
C VAL A 98 3.30 3.39 -37.31
#